data_AF-A0A353N8N1-F1
#
_entry.id   AF-A0A353N8N1-F1
#
_cell.length_a   1.000
_cell.length_b   1.000
_cell.length_c   1.000
_cell.angle_alpha   90.00
_cell.angle_beta   90.00
_cell.angle_gamma   90.00
#
_symmetry.space_group_name_H-M   'P 1'
#
loop_
_entity.id
_entity.type
_entity.pdbx_description
1 polymer ?
#
loop_
_entity_poly.entity_id
_entity_poly.type
_entity_poly.pdbx_seq_one_letter_code
_entity_poly.pdbx_strand_id
1 'polypeptide(L)'
;LKSLINTYCWDGDWYIRAICDNGAILGSKNSPEGKIFLNAQSWAILNDIAPPERAEKLFQAMDTYLFREYGPILFYPSYKTPQPQIGYLSRY
;
A
#
# COMPACT_ATOMS: atom_id res chain seq x y z
N LEU A 1 -0.66 -12.88 -14.29
CA LEU A 1 -1.04 -11.92 -13.23
C LEU A 1 0.17 -11.42 -12.42
N LYS A 2 0.97 -12.31 -11.79
CA LYS A 2 2.17 -11.93 -11.01
C LYS A 2 3.12 -10.96 -11.73
N SER A 3 3.42 -11.19 -13.02
CA SER A 3 4.27 -10.30 -13.82
C SER A 3 3.67 -8.89 -13.94
N LEU A 4 2.38 -8.78 -14.28
CA LEU A 4 1.67 -7.51 -14.40
C LEU A 4 1.68 -6.73 -13.07
N ILE A 5 1.46 -7.39 -11.94
CA ILE A 5 1.53 -6.74 -10.61
C ILE A 5 2.94 -6.19 -10.36
N ASN A 6 3.99 -6.97 -10.68
CA ASN A 6 5.36 -6.51 -10.50
C ASN A 6 5.78 -5.38 -11.44
N THR A 7 5.18 -5.30 -12.62
CA THR A 7 5.44 -4.25 -13.62
C THR A 7 4.67 -2.96 -13.31
N TYR A 8 3.38 -3.06 -12.99
CA TYR A 8 2.49 -1.90 -12.92
C TYR A 8 2.14 -1.45 -11.51
N CYS A 9 2.27 -2.33 -10.52
CA CYS A 9 1.83 -2.04 -9.15
C CYS A 9 2.98 -1.81 -8.18
N TRP A 10 4.23 -1.88 -8.64
CA TRP A 10 5.41 -1.61 -7.80
C TRP A 10 5.78 -0.14 -7.81
N ASP A 11 5.76 0.51 -6.64
CA ASP A 11 6.00 1.94 -6.50
C ASP A 11 7.47 2.30 -6.15
N GLY A 12 8.34 1.29 -6.16
CA GLY A 12 9.78 1.41 -5.86
C GLY A 12 10.18 0.84 -4.50
N ASP A 13 9.30 1.00 -3.51
CA ASP A 13 9.52 0.54 -2.13
C ASP A 13 8.42 -0.38 -1.61
N TRP A 14 7.18 -0.23 -2.09
CA TRP A 14 6.05 -1.12 -1.81
C TRP A 14 5.08 -1.23 -2.99
N TYR A 15 4.09 -2.13 -2.88
CA TYR A 15 3.02 -2.26 -3.87
C TYR A 15 1.89 -1.25 -3.62
N ILE A 16 1.42 -0.60 -4.69
CA ILE A 16 0.27 0.30 -4.64
C ILE A 16 -0.99 -0.47 -4.22
N ARG A 17 -1.95 0.26 -3.64
CA ARG A 17 -3.20 -0.33 -3.15
C ARG A 17 -4.21 -0.58 -4.26
N ALA A 18 -4.35 0.40 -5.16
CA ALA A 18 -5.34 0.41 -6.23
C ALA A 18 -5.05 1.53 -7.24
N ILE A 19 -5.75 1.46 -8.38
CA ILE A 19 -5.85 2.53 -9.37
C ILE A 19 -7.33 2.90 -9.45
N CYS A 20 -7.66 4.18 -9.23
CA CYS A 20 -9.02 4.69 -9.31
C CYS A 20 -9.51 4.77 -10.77
N ASP A 21 -10.82 4.93 -10.98
CA ASP A 21 -11.42 5.02 -12.32
C ASP A 21 -10.83 6.15 -13.19
N ASN A 22 -10.35 7.21 -12.56
CA ASN A 22 -9.69 8.35 -13.22
C ASN A 22 -8.17 8.16 -13.41
N GLY A 23 -7.64 6.96 -13.12
CA GLY A 23 -6.22 6.63 -13.20
C GLY A 23 -5.38 7.07 -11.99
N ALA A 24 -5.97 7.73 -10.99
CA ALA A 24 -5.23 8.13 -9.79
C ALA A 24 -4.73 6.90 -9.00
N ILE A 25 -3.48 6.94 -8.56
CA ILE A 25 -2.88 5.84 -7.79
C ILE A 25 -3.15 6.03 -6.29
N LEU A 26 -3.66 4.97 -5.66
CA LEU A 26 -3.87 4.87 -4.22
C LEU A 26 -2.75 4.05 -3.59
N GLY A 27 -2.23 4.46 -2.42
CA GLY A 27 -1.17 3.70 -1.75
C GLY A 27 0.19 3.87 -2.41
N SER A 28 0.50 5.07 -2.91
CA SER A 28 1.82 5.42 -3.43
C SER A 28 2.61 6.25 -2.42
N LYS A 29 3.93 6.20 -2.48
CA LYS A 29 4.85 7.11 -1.77
C LYS A 29 4.57 8.58 -2.06
N ASN A 30 3.97 8.87 -3.22
CA ASN A 30 3.56 10.21 -3.65
C ASN A 30 2.19 10.63 -3.11
N SER A 31 1.40 9.70 -2.52
CA SER A 31 0.10 10.04 -1.93
C SER A 31 0.32 10.87 -0.66
N PRO A 32 -0.38 12.00 -0.44
CA PRO A 32 -0.22 12.77 0.80
C PRO A 32 -0.77 12.01 2.03
N GLU A 33 -1.84 11.25 1.84
CA GLU A 33 -2.53 10.41 2.83
C GLU A 33 -2.72 9.00 2.25
N GLY A 34 -2.79 7.97 3.11
CA GLY A 34 -2.85 6.57 2.70
C GLY A 34 -1.72 6.19 1.74
N LYS A 35 -0.48 6.47 2.13
CA LYS A 35 0.74 6.17 1.35
C LYS A 35 0.99 4.70 1.18
N ILE A 36 0.76 3.93 2.24
CA ILE A 36 1.04 2.50 2.27
C ILE A 36 -0.11 1.78 2.95
N PHE A 37 -0.48 0.63 2.41
CA PHE A 37 -1.56 -0.23 2.89
C PHE A 37 -1.04 -1.63 3.21
N LEU A 38 -1.37 -2.13 4.39
CA LEU A 38 -0.91 -3.42 4.89
C LEU A 38 -1.27 -4.59 3.95
N ASN A 39 -2.53 -4.64 3.52
CA ASN A 39 -3.06 -5.76 2.74
C ASN A 39 -2.29 -6.01 1.45
N ALA A 40 -1.99 -4.95 0.68
CA ALA A 40 -1.29 -5.13 -0.59
C ALA A 40 0.10 -5.76 -0.40
N GLN A 41 0.75 -5.48 0.74
CA GLN A 41 2.08 -6.00 1.04
C GLN A 41 2.00 -7.43 1.56
N SER A 42 1.12 -7.70 2.52
CA SER A 42 0.99 -9.03 3.13
C SER A 42 0.57 -10.09 2.09
N TRP A 43 -0.41 -9.78 1.24
CA TRP A 43 -0.82 -10.69 0.17
C TRP A 43 0.27 -10.89 -0.88
N ALA A 44 1.08 -9.85 -1.18
CA ALA A 44 2.18 -9.97 -2.11
C ALA A 44 3.29 -10.90 -1.60
N ILE A 45 3.57 -10.87 -0.30
CA ILE A 45 4.55 -11.78 0.33
C ILE A 45 3.98 -13.20 0.40
N LEU A 46 2.76 -13.38 0.92
CA LEU A 46 2.15 -14.70 1.14
C LEU A 46 1.94 -15.53 -0.13
N ASN A 47 1.84 -14.89 -1.29
CA ASN A 47 1.61 -15.55 -2.58
C ASN A 47 2.85 -15.54 -3.48
N ASP A 48 4.03 -15.28 -2.93
CA ASP A 48 5.30 -15.17 -3.67
C ASP A 48 5.20 -14.20 -4.85
N ILE A 49 4.35 -13.16 -4.79
CA ILE A 49 4.29 -12.14 -5.84
C ILE A 49 5.54 -11.29 -5.77
N ALA A 50 5.95 -10.91 -4.55
CA ALA A 50 7.17 -10.15 -4.31
C ALA A 50 8.41 -11.05 -4.47
N PRO A 51 9.36 -10.73 -5.37
CA PRO A 51 10.67 -11.38 -5.36
C PRO A 51 11.39 -11.09 -4.02
N PRO A 52 12.38 -11.92 -3.62
CA PRO A 52 13.05 -11.81 -2.32
C PRO A 52 13.57 -10.40 -1.99
N GLU A 53 14.19 -9.74 -2.98
CA GLU A 53 14.69 -8.36 -2.86
C GLU A 53 13.60 -7.33 -2.53
N ARG A 54 12.37 -7.53 -3.02
CA ARG A 54 11.23 -6.66 -2.72
C ARG A 54 10.57 -7.04 -1.42
N ALA A 55 10.53 -8.33 -1.08
CA ALA A 55 9.98 -8.79 0.18
C ALA A 55 10.70 -8.15 1.38
N GLU A 56 12.03 -8.04 1.33
CA GLU A 56 12.81 -7.33 2.35
C GLU A 56 12.39 -5.85 2.47
N LYS A 57 12.29 -5.14 1.33
CA LYS A 57 11.79 -3.75 1.31
C LYS A 57 10.38 -3.62 1.87
N LEU A 58 9.50 -4.57 1.57
CA LEU A 58 8.14 -4.59 2.11
C LEU A 58 8.15 -4.72 3.63
N PHE A 59 8.96 -5.62 4.20
CA PHE A 59 9.08 -5.74 5.66
C PHE A 59 9.59 -4.45 6.29
N GLN A 60 10.64 -3.84 5.72
CA GLN A 60 11.17 -2.55 6.21
C GLN A 60 10.13 -1.43 6.15
N ALA A 61 9.37 -1.35 5.05
CA ALA A 61 8.31 -0.35 4.90
C ALA A 61 7.14 -0.59 5.86
N MET A 62 6.70 -1.83 6.04
CA MET A 62 5.65 -2.17 7.00
C MET A 62 6.09 -1.86 8.44
N ASP A 63 7.32 -2.19 8.81
CA ASP A 63 7.87 -1.88 10.13
C ASP A 63 7.93 -0.37 10.38
N THR A 64 8.47 0.38 9.41
CA THR A 64 8.60 1.84 9.49
C THR A 64 7.25 2.55 9.59
N TYR A 65 6.27 2.16 8.77
CA TYR A 65 5.05 2.95 8.59
C TYR A 65 3.81 2.36 9.26
N LEU A 66 3.73 1.04 9.42
CA LEU A 66 2.49 0.36 9.80
C LEU A 66 2.57 -0.32 11.17
N PHE A 67 3.73 -0.79 11.62
CA PHE A 67 3.83 -1.51 12.88
C PHE A 67 3.89 -0.54 14.07
N ARG A 68 3.13 -0.87 15.12
CA ARG A 68 3.03 -0.12 16.38
C ARG A 68 3.04 -1.11 17.54
N GLU A 69 3.27 -0.62 18.74
CA GLU A 69 3.26 -1.45 19.96
C GLU A 69 1.93 -2.16 20.20
N TYR A 70 0.82 -1.56 19.76
CA TYR A 70 -0.54 -2.13 19.85
C TYR A 70 -0.95 -2.92 18.60
N GLY A 71 0.00 -3.25 17.72
CA GLY A 71 -0.24 -4.01 16.49
C GLY A 71 -0.22 -3.16 15.22
N PRO A 72 -0.28 -3.81 14.04
CA PRO A 72 -0.18 -3.13 12.76
C PRO A 72 -1.43 -2.32 12.43
N ILE A 73 -1.25 -1.09 11.94
CA ILE A 73 -2.33 -0.28 11.38
C ILE A 73 -2.56 -0.63 9.89
N LEU A 74 -3.78 -0.42 9.42
CA LEU A 74 -4.17 -0.84 8.06
C LEU A 74 -3.53 -0.01 6.95
N PHE A 75 -3.35 1.30 7.19
CA PHE A 75 -2.69 2.21 6.26
C PHE A 75 -2.17 3.45 6.99
N TYR A 76 -1.22 4.15 6.36
CA TYR A 76 -0.61 5.35 6.91
C TYR A 76 -0.19 6.33 5.80
N PRO A 77 -0.28 7.66 6.00
CA PRO A 77 -1.03 8.36 7.07
C PRO A 77 -2.54 8.13 6.96
N SER A 78 -3.30 8.39 8.03
CA SER A 78 -4.77 8.39 7.98
C SER A 78 -5.29 9.50 7.05
N TYR A 79 -6.51 9.33 6.54
CA TYR A 79 -7.19 10.39 5.79
C TYR A 79 -7.75 11.42 6.76
N LYS A 80 -7.52 12.71 6.50
CA LYS A 80 -8.08 13.82 7.30
C LYS A 80 -9.25 14.49 6.63
N THR A 81 -9.35 14.34 5.31
CA THR A 81 -10.43 14.90 4.50
C THR A 81 -11.12 13.80 3.70
N PRO A 82 -12.46 13.79 3.64
CA PRO A 82 -13.18 12.85 2.79
C PRO A 82 -12.71 12.95 1.34
N GLN A 83 -12.31 11.82 0.77
CA GLN A 83 -11.86 11.68 -0.61
C GLN A 83 -12.94 10.92 -1.40
N PRO A 84 -13.73 11.60 -2.25
CA PRO A 84 -14.84 10.97 -2.97
C PRO A 84 -14.43 9.72 -3.78
N GLN A 85 -13.24 9.76 -4.38
CA GLN A 85 -12.70 8.66 -5.20
C GLN A 85 -12.28 7.44 -4.40
N ILE A 86 -12.03 7.59 -3.10
CA ILE A 86 -11.71 6.48 -2.18
C ILE A 86 -12.98 5.99 -1.46
N GLY A 87 -13.94 6.89 -1.28
CA GLY A 87 -15.23 6.60 -0.69
C GLY A 87 -15.18 6.52 0.83
N TYR A 88 -15.99 5.61 1.38
CA TYR A 88 -16.32 5.55 2.81
C TYR A 88 -15.10 5.43 3.74
N LEU A 89 -14.05 4.74 3.29
CA LEU A 89 -12.81 4.55 4.04
C LEU A 89 -12.18 5.89 4.49
N SER A 90 -12.28 6.94 3.68
CA SER A 90 -11.67 8.25 3.94
C SER A 90 -12.43 9.12 4.94
N ARG A 91 -13.55 8.63 5.48
CA ARG A 91 -14.44 9.39 6.37
C ARG A 91 -14.19 9.09 7.86
N TYR A 92 -13.17 8.28 8.16
CA TYR A 92 -12.78 7.84 9.50
C TYR A 92 -11.32 8.19 9.79
#